data_AF-A0AAE1RZX1-F1
#
_entry.id   AF-A0AAE1RZX1-F1
#
_cell.length_a   1.000
_cell.length_b   1.000
_cell.length_c   1.000
_cell.angle_alpha   90.00
_cell.angle_beta   90.00
_cell.angle_gamma   90.00
#
_symmetry.space_group_name_H-M   'P 1'
#
loop_
_entity.id
_entity.type
_entity.pdbx_description
1 polymer ?
#
loop_
_entity_poly.entity_id
_entity_poly.type
_entity_poly.pdbx_seq_one_letter_code
_entity_poly.pdbx_strand_id
1 'polypeptide(L)'
;MLDAPVSGGVLAAENGSLTFMVGGLEEAYTASKPLFLSMGKNTIYCGGSGNGATAKICNNLAMAISMLGVSEAFALGQSLGIAASTLTKIFNSSSARCWSSDT
;
A
#
# COMPACT_ATOMS: atom_id res chain seq x y z
N MET A 1 -2.05 16.48 -18.23
CA MET A 1 -1.29 15.25 -17.92
C MET A 1 -1.73 14.76 -16.54
N LEU A 2 -1.90 13.45 -16.36
CA LEU A 2 -2.24 12.83 -15.07
C LEU A 2 -1.08 11.93 -14.65
N ASP A 3 -0.62 12.07 -13.41
CA ASP A 3 0.29 11.10 -12.78
C ASP A 3 -0.54 10.10 -11.97
N ALA A 4 -0.48 8.82 -12.33
CA ALA A 4 -1.37 7.79 -11.80
C ALA A 4 -0.61 6.54 -11.31
N PRO A 5 0.32 6.65 -10.35
CA PRO A 5 0.96 5.48 -9.75
C PRO A 5 -0.06 4.54 -9.09
N VAL A 6 0.32 3.26 -9.00
CA VAL A 6 -0.55 2.17 -8.56
C VAL A 6 -0.03 1.45 -7.33
N SER A 7 -0.93 0.77 -6.62
CA SER A 7 -0.61 -0.16 -5.53
C SER A 7 -1.39 -1.47 -5.70
N GLY A 8 -0.78 -2.59 -5.30
CA GLY A 8 -1.37 -3.94 -5.36
C GLY A 8 -0.48 -5.02 -6.00
N GLY A 9 0.57 -4.63 -6.74
CA GLY A 9 1.50 -5.57 -7.38
C GLY A 9 0.92 -6.27 -8.60
N VAL A 10 1.65 -7.28 -9.11
CA VAL A 10 1.32 -8.00 -10.36
C VAL A 10 -0.04 -8.70 -10.26
N LEU A 11 -0.27 -9.46 -9.19
CA LEU A 11 -1.54 -10.16 -8.98
C LEU A 11 -2.75 -9.23 -8.97
N ALA A 12 -2.62 -8.04 -8.37
CA ALA A 12 -3.71 -7.08 -8.37
C ALA A 12 -3.94 -6.49 -9.77
N ALA A 13 -2.88 -6.29 -10.57
CA ALA A 13 -2.99 -5.85 -11.96
C ALA A 13 -3.72 -6.89 -12.82
N GLU A 14 -3.35 -8.16 -12.71
CA GLU A 14 -4.00 -9.28 -13.40
C GLU A 14 -5.48 -9.41 -13.02
N ASN A 15 -5.79 -9.25 -11.74
CA ASN A 15 -7.15 -9.34 -11.22
C ASN A 15 -7.98 -8.05 -11.39
N GLY A 16 -7.46 -7.01 -12.06
CA GLY A 16 -8.16 -5.73 -12.24
C GLY A 16 -8.50 -5.03 -10.91
N SER A 17 -7.66 -5.20 -9.90
CA SER A 17 -7.93 -4.82 -8.50
C SER A 17 -6.94 -3.81 -7.92
N LEU A 18 -6.15 -3.14 -8.77
CA LEU A 18 -5.22 -2.10 -8.34
C LEU A 18 -5.92 -0.92 -7.65
N THR A 19 -5.15 -0.22 -6.83
CA THR A 19 -5.49 1.12 -6.36
C THR A 19 -4.66 2.15 -7.13
N PHE A 20 -5.32 3.05 -7.85
CA PHE A 20 -4.71 4.19 -8.52
C PHE A 20 -4.71 5.43 -7.62
N MET A 21 -3.58 6.13 -7.56
CA MET A 21 -3.41 7.41 -6.86
C MET A 21 -3.16 8.48 -7.92
N VAL A 22 -4.13 9.35 -8.19
CA VAL A 22 -4.12 10.18 -9.42
C VAL A 22 -4.00 11.65 -9.08
N GLY A 23 -2.89 12.27 -9.50
CA GLY A 23 -2.66 13.71 -9.48
C GLY A 23 -2.90 14.34 -10.86
N GLY A 24 -3.34 15.59 -10.87
CA GLY A 24 -3.48 16.40 -12.08
C GLY A 24 -4.72 17.30 -12.06
N LEU A 25 -5.27 17.55 -13.25
CA LEU A 25 -6.49 18.34 -13.43
C LEU A 25 -7.73 17.50 -13.10
N GLU A 26 -8.66 18.03 -12.31
CA GLU A 26 -9.83 17.28 -11.82
C GLU A 26 -10.78 16.83 -12.94
N GLU A 27 -10.98 17.67 -13.95
CA GLU A 27 -11.80 17.36 -15.12
C GLU A 27 -11.18 16.21 -15.91
N ALA A 28 -9.85 16.20 -16.06
CA ALA A 28 -9.13 15.12 -16.73
C ALA A 28 -9.20 13.82 -15.93
N TYR A 29 -9.09 13.88 -14.60
CA TYR A 29 -9.29 12.72 -13.71
C TYR A 29 -10.70 12.15 -13.89
N THR A 30 -11.73 13.00 -13.84
CA THR A 30 -13.14 12.60 -13.95
C THR A 30 -13.41 11.93 -15.30
N ALA A 31 -12.92 12.53 -16.40
CA ALA A 31 -13.05 11.96 -17.73
C ALA A 31 -12.29 10.62 -17.89
N SER A 32 -11.15 10.46 -17.23
CA SER A 32 -10.30 9.27 -17.33
C SER A 32 -10.65 8.17 -16.33
N LYS A 33 -11.57 8.44 -15.37
CA LYS A 33 -11.95 7.52 -14.30
C LYS A 33 -12.33 6.10 -14.78
N PRO A 34 -13.09 5.92 -15.88
CA PRO A 34 -13.41 4.59 -16.39
C PRO A 34 -12.18 3.79 -16.83
N LEU A 35 -11.13 4.46 -17.33
CA LEU A 35 -9.89 3.79 -17.75
C LEU A 35 -9.14 3.22 -16.55
N PHE A 36 -9.04 3.97 -15.44
CA PHE A 36 -8.41 3.46 -14.22
C PHE A 36 -9.18 2.28 -13.64
N LEU A 37 -10.51 2.31 -13.70
CA LEU A 37 -11.35 1.22 -13.20
C LEU A 37 -11.36 -0.03 -14.09
N SER A 38 -10.77 0.02 -15.29
CA SER A 38 -10.60 -1.18 -16.12
C SER A 38 -9.54 -2.15 -15.58
N MET A 39 -8.56 -1.63 -14.81
CA MET A 39 -7.49 -2.42 -14.18
C MET A 39 -7.44 -2.22 -12.66
N GLY A 40 -8.32 -1.37 -12.12
CA GLY A 40 -8.32 -0.96 -10.72
C GLY A 40 -9.66 -1.20 -10.04
N LYS A 41 -9.58 -1.60 -8.78
CA LYS A 41 -10.75 -1.60 -7.88
C LYS A 41 -10.98 -0.22 -7.26
N ASN A 42 -9.90 0.55 -7.07
CA ASN A 42 -9.97 1.88 -6.47
C ASN A 42 -9.22 2.90 -7.33
N THR A 43 -9.74 4.13 -7.35
CA THR A 43 -9.04 5.28 -7.92
C THR A 43 -9.30 6.48 -7.02
N ILE A 44 -8.22 7.13 -6.58
CA ILE A 44 -8.21 8.19 -5.57
C ILE A 44 -7.66 9.45 -6.22
N TYR A 45 -8.45 10.52 -6.23
CA TYR A 45 -7.97 11.83 -6.66
C TYR A 45 -7.09 12.44 -5.57
N CYS A 46 -5.84 12.75 -5.91
CA CYS A 46 -4.84 13.28 -4.99
C CYS A 46 -4.68 14.80 -5.11
N GLY A 47 -5.49 15.47 -5.93
CA GLY A 47 -5.36 16.91 -6.21
C GLY A 47 -4.45 17.18 -7.41
N GLY A 48 -3.71 18.29 -7.36
CA GLY A 48 -2.93 18.82 -8.49
C GLY A 48 -1.82 17.89 -9.01
N SER A 49 -1.15 18.35 -10.07
CA SER A 49 -0.08 17.58 -10.74
C SER A 49 1.06 17.23 -9.78
N GLY A 50 1.49 15.97 -9.80
CA GLY A 50 2.56 15.44 -8.94
C GLY A 50 2.06 14.91 -7.59
N ASN A 51 0.79 15.15 -7.23
CA ASN A 51 0.26 14.68 -5.96
C ASN A 51 0.01 13.16 -5.94
N GLY A 52 -0.24 12.52 -7.09
CA GLY A 52 -0.35 11.06 -7.16
C GLY A 52 0.99 10.39 -6.83
N ALA A 53 2.07 10.87 -7.44
CA ALA A 53 3.44 10.47 -7.10
C ALA A 53 3.78 10.73 -5.63
N THR A 54 3.43 11.90 -5.10
CA THR A 54 3.64 12.25 -3.68
C THR A 54 2.87 11.31 -2.75
N ALA A 55 1.60 11.04 -3.05
CA ALA A 55 0.79 10.07 -2.29
C ALA A 55 1.41 8.67 -2.31
N LYS A 56 1.95 8.24 -3.46
CA LYS A 56 2.63 6.95 -3.58
C LYS A 56 3.91 6.88 -2.74
N ILE A 57 4.69 7.95 -2.72
CA ILE A 57 5.89 8.04 -1.88
C ILE A 57 5.50 7.92 -0.40
N CYS A 58 4.50 8.67 0.06
CA CYS A 58 4.00 8.59 1.44
C CYS A 58 3.54 7.18 1.81
N ASN A 59 2.76 6.53 0.93
CA ASN A 59 2.31 5.16 1.13
C ASN A 59 3.49 4.19 1.27
N ASN A 60 4.47 4.28 0.36
CA ASN A 60 5.62 3.37 0.37
C ASN A 60 6.56 3.62 1.55
N LEU A 61 6.72 4.87 2.00
CA LEU A 61 7.48 5.20 3.18
C LEU A 61 6.86 4.59 4.44
N ALA A 62 5.54 4.76 4.63
CA ALA A 62 4.83 4.18 5.77
C ALA A 62 4.96 2.64 5.78
N MET A 63 4.78 2.00 4.62
CA MET A 63 4.98 0.56 4.46
C MET A 63 6.42 0.13 4.84
N ALA A 64 7.43 0.85 4.37
CA ALA A 64 8.84 0.53 4.67
C ALA A 64 9.15 0.64 6.18
N ILE A 65 8.65 1.68 6.84
CA ILE A 65 8.81 1.84 8.30
C ILE A 65 8.13 0.68 9.05
N SER A 66 6.91 0.30 8.64
CA SER A 66 6.23 -0.87 9.23
C SER A 66 6.99 -2.17 9.00
N MET A 67 7.55 -2.40 7.81
CA MET A 67 8.41 -3.56 7.54
C MET A 67 9.62 -3.63 8.47
N LEU A 68 10.30 -2.50 8.68
CA LEU A 68 11.45 -2.42 9.57
C LEU A 68 11.05 -2.73 11.01
N GLY A 69 9.99 -2.09 11.51
CA GLY A 69 9.49 -2.32 12.87
C GLY A 69 9.08 -3.77 13.12
N VAL A 70 8.38 -4.41 12.16
CA VAL A 70 8.05 -5.84 12.23
C VAL A 70 9.31 -6.68 12.27
N SER A 71 10.28 -6.42 11.38
CA SER A 71 11.52 -7.20 11.28
C SER A 71 12.35 -7.12 12.56
N GLU A 72 12.52 -5.93 13.14
CA GLU A 72 13.25 -5.74 14.40
C GLU A 72 12.53 -6.40 15.57
N ALA A 73 11.20 -6.28 15.65
CA ALA A 73 10.41 -6.92 16.71
C ALA A 73 10.47 -8.46 16.61
N PHE A 74 10.48 -9.02 15.40
CA PHE A 74 10.71 -10.46 15.18
C PHE A 74 12.09 -10.89 15.67
N ALA A 75 13.14 -10.18 15.25
CA ALA A 75 14.51 -10.50 15.63
C ALA A 75 14.69 -10.45 17.16
N LEU A 76 14.17 -9.41 17.81
CA LEU A 76 14.18 -9.28 19.26
C LEU A 76 13.41 -10.44 19.93
N GLY A 77 12.17 -10.69 19.52
CA GLY A 77 11.35 -11.73 20.13
C GLY A 77 11.95 -13.13 19.97
N GLN A 78 12.55 -13.44 18.81
CA GLN A 78 13.27 -14.69 18.58
C GLN A 78 14.53 -14.80 19.46
N SER A 79 15.30 -13.71 19.61
CA SER A 79 16.48 -13.70 20.49
C SER A 79 16.12 -13.94 21.97
N LEU A 80 14.89 -13.60 22.36
CA LEU A 80 14.33 -13.83 23.70
C LEU A 80 13.55 -15.14 23.82
N GLY A 81 13.57 -16.00 22.79
CA GLY A 81 13.00 -17.34 22.83
C GLY A 81 11.53 -17.47 22.41
N ILE A 82 10.92 -16.42 21.84
CA ILE A 82 9.56 -16.49 21.31
C ILE A 82 9.60 -17.03 19.87
N ALA A 83 8.82 -18.08 19.60
CA ALA A 83 8.70 -18.63 18.26
C ALA A 83 8.09 -17.60 17.29
N ALA A 84 8.62 -17.53 16.07
CA ALA A 84 8.12 -16.61 15.03
C ALA A 84 6.61 -16.80 14.77
N SER A 85 6.13 -18.04 14.70
CA SER A 85 4.70 -18.32 14.50
C SER A 85 3.81 -17.77 15.62
N THR A 86 4.31 -17.71 16.86
CA THR A 86 3.60 -17.06 17.98
C THR A 86 3.57 -15.55 17.79
N LEU A 87 4.69 -14.92 17.41
CA LEU A 87 4.74 -13.48 17.12
C LEU A 87 3.84 -13.10 15.94
N THR A 88 3.83 -13.88 14.86
CA THR A 88 2.93 -13.68 13.71
C THR A 88 1.47 -13.67 14.16
N LYS A 89 1.06 -14.64 14.98
CA LYS A 89 -0.30 -14.70 15.54
C LYS A 89 -0.63 -13.48 16.40
N ILE A 90 0.31 -13.05 17.25
CA ILE A 90 0.13 -11.87 18.09
C ILE A 90 -0.01 -10.62 17.22
N PHE A 91 0.91 -10.38 16.29
CA PHE A 91 0.89 -9.19 15.43
C PHE A 91 -0.40 -9.11 14.63
N ASN A 92 -0.85 -10.22 14.05
CA ASN A 92 -2.06 -10.25 13.22
C ASN A 92 -3.38 -10.27 14.01
N SER A 93 -3.33 -10.35 15.35
CA SER A 93 -4.51 -10.27 16.23
C SER A 93 -4.49 -9.06 17.17
N SER A 94 -3.48 -8.20 17.07
CA SER A 94 -3.24 -7.07 17.98
C SER A 94 -2.85 -5.80 17.21
N SER A 95 -2.49 -4.74 17.92
CA SER A 95 -2.25 -3.40 17.35
C SER A 95 -1.03 -3.29 16.42
N ALA A 96 -0.15 -4.30 16.39
CA ALA A 96 1.01 -4.32 15.49
C ALA A 96 0.66 -4.76 14.06
N ARG A 97 -0.59 -5.15 13.79
CA ARG A 97 -1.02 -5.65 12.49
C ARG A 97 -0.77 -4.64 11.37
N CYS A 98 -0.08 -5.08 10.33
CA CYS A 98 0.13 -4.32 9.10
C CYS A 98 0.35 -5.26 7.91
N TRP A 99 0.44 -4.70 6.70
CA TRP A 99 0.68 -5.47 5.47
C TRP A 99 1.93 -6.38 5.57
N SER A 100 2.96 -5.95 6.30
CA SER A 100 4.22 -6.69 6.46
C SER A 100 4.15 -7.83 7.49
N SER A 101 3.14 -7.82 8.38
CA SER A 101 2.90 -8.92 9.32
C SER A 101 1.85 -9.89 8.82
N ASP A 102 0.92 -9.40 7.97
CA ASP A 102 -0.13 -10.21 7.36
C ASP A 102 0.51 -11.34 6.54
N THR A 103 0.02 -12.55 6.80
CA THR A 103 0.33 -13.80 6.09
C THR A 103 -0.94 -14.35 5.48
#